data_AF-A0A967FKD1-F1
#
_entry.id   AF-A0A967FKD1-F1
#
_cell.length_a   1.000
_cell.length_b   1.000
_cell.length_c   1.000
_cell.angle_alpha   90.00
_cell.angle_beta   90.00
_cell.angle_gamma   90.00
#
_symmetry.space_group_name_H-M   'P 1'
#
loop_
_entity.id
_entity.type
_entity.pdbx_description
1 polymer ?
#
loop_
_entity_poly.entity_id
_entity_poly.type
_entity_poly.pdbx_seq_one_letter_code
_entity_poly.pdbx_strand_id
1 'polypeptide(L)'
;MNAQNSTEYSIDPVCQMKITKDSKVPSFVFRSETFHFCADSCRKAFMADPEKYIESKPAKRKGLWGRYLDRLNKATGGKPPCCH
;
A
#
# COMPACT_ATOMS: atom_id res chain seq x y z
N MET A 1 -28.69 -6.20 -21.47
CA MET A 1 -27.53 -5.29 -21.63
C MET A 1 -26.74 -5.36 -20.34
N ASN A 2 -25.65 -6.14 -20.29
CA ASN A 2 -24.83 -6.30 -19.08
C ASN A 2 -23.92 -5.09 -18.94
N ALA A 3 -24.38 -4.09 -18.19
CA ALA A 3 -23.54 -2.98 -17.74
C ALA A 3 -22.53 -3.54 -16.74
N GLN A 4 -21.33 -3.84 -17.23
CA GLN A 4 -20.15 -4.05 -16.39
C GLN A 4 -19.84 -2.72 -15.70
N ASN A 5 -20.52 -2.43 -14.60
CA ASN A 5 -20.27 -1.25 -13.77
C ASN A 5 -19.04 -1.53 -12.91
N SER A 6 -17.88 -1.63 -13.55
CA SER A 6 -16.58 -1.72 -12.89
C SER A 6 -16.27 -0.34 -12.29
N THR A 7 -16.79 -0.11 -11.09
CA THR A 7 -16.39 1.04 -10.28
C THR A 7 -14.91 0.86 -9.97
N GLU A 8 -14.06 1.53 -10.74
CA GLU A 8 -12.63 1.52 -10.46
C GLU A 8 -12.40 2.31 -9.17
N TYR A 9 -11.85 1.66 -8.16
CA TYR A 9 -11.44 2.34 -6.93
C TYR A 9 -9.94 2.61 -6.96
N SER A 10 -9.53 3.76 -6.43
CA SER A 10 -8.14 4.11 -6.18
C SER A 10 -7.94 4.35 -4.68
N ILE A 11 -6.70 4.18 -4.21
CA ILE A 11 -6.34 4.45 -2.82
C ILE A 11 -5.56 5.75 -2.81
N ASP A 12 -6.04 6.72 -2.04
CA ASP A 12 -5.34 7.98 -1.82
C ASP A 12 -4.04 7.70 -1.03
N PRO A 13 -2.85 8.07 -1.54
CA PRO A 13 -1.58 7.77 -0.90
C PRO A 13 -1.34 8.58 0.39
N VAL A 14 -2.07 9.68 0.62
CA VAL A 14 -1.95 10.54 1.80
C VAL A 14 -2.81 10.01 2.94
N CYS A 15 -4.09 9.76 2.68
CA CYS A 15 -5.04 9.35 3.73
C CYS A 15 -5.37 7.85 3.75
N GLN A 16 -4.90 7.08 2.76
CA GLN A 16 -5.16 5.64 2.60
C GLN A 16 -6.66 5.29 2.48
N MET A 17 -7.49 6.28 2.13
CA MET A 17 -8.91 6.08 1.91
C MET A 17 -9.16 5.53 0.50
N LYS A 18 -10.11 4.60 0.39
CA LYS A 18 -10.61 4.12 -0.90
C LYS A 18 -11.55 5.15 -1.48
N ILE A 19 -11.27 5.58 -2.71
CA ILE A 19 -12.10 6.52 -3.47
C ILE A 19 -12.49 5.90 -4.81
N THR A 20 -13.66 6.27 -5.32
CA THR A 20 -14.05 5.94 -6.70
C THR A 20 -13.25 6.83 -7.66
N LYS A 21 -12.72 6.22 -8.73
CA LYS A 21 -12.09 6.93 -9.84
C LYS A 21 -13.18 7.53 -10.72
N ASP A 22 -13.79 8.61 -10.23
CA ASP A 22 -14.70 9.43 -11.03
C ASP A 22 -13.91 10.56 -11.71
N SER A 23 -14.36 11.03 -12.87
CA SER A 23 -13.69 12.13 -13.60
C SER A 23 -13.62 13.46 -12.83
N LYS A 24 -14.30 13.56 -11.68
CA LYS A 24 -14.35 14.76 -10.83
C LYS A 24 -13.29 14.76 -9.72
N VAL A 25 -12.63 13.63 -9.44
CA VAL A 25 -11.66 13.58 -8.34
C VAL A 25 -10.34 14.26 -8.75
N PRO A 26 -9.69 15.01 -7.84
CA PRO A 26 -8.40 15.60 -8.12
C PRO A 26 -7.36 14.50 -8.37
N SER A 27 -6.60 14.65 -9.46
CA SER A 27 -5.51 13.75 -9.84
C SER A 27 -4.20 14.51 -10.00
N PHE A 28 -3.08 13.78 -9.90
CA PHE A 28 -1.74 14.31 -10.10
C PHE A 28 -0.86 13.24 -10.74
N VAL A 29 -0.10 13.63 -11.76
CA VAL A 29 0.85 12.73 -12.42
C VAL A 29 2.23 12.93 -11.80
N PHE A 30 2.80 11.86 -11.26
CA PHE A 30 4.13 11.86 -10.69
C PHE A 30 4.90 10.62 -11.13
N ARG A 31 6.14 10.79 -11.64
CA ARG A 31 6.98 9.69 -12.17
C ARG A 31 6.22 8.77 -13.16
N SER A 32 5.44 9.37 -14.07
CA SER A 32 4.60 8.67 -15.07
C SER A 32 3.45 7.82 -14.51
N GLU A 33 3.14 7.93 -13.21
CA GLU A 33 1.96 7.32 -12.58
C GLU A 33 0.92 8.39 -12.23
N THR A 34 -0.36 8.09 -12.47
CA THR A 34 -1.49 8.97 -12.12
C THR A 34 -2.05 8.59 -10.76
N PHE A 35 -1.91 9.49 -9.78
CA PHE A 35 -2.48 9.35 -8.45
C PHE A 35 -3.81 10.10 -8.36
N HIS A 36 -4.76 9.51 -7.64
CA HIS A 36 -6.07 10.11 -7.37
C HIS A 36 -6.19 10.43 -5.88
N PHE A 37 -6.81 11.56 -5.55
CA PHE A 37 -6.94 12.05 -4.18
C PHE A 37 -8.40 12.26 -3.82
N CYS A 38 -8.73 12.08 -2.55
CA CYS A 38 -10.09 12.27 -2.06
C CYS A 38 -10.50 13.75 -2.03
N ALA A 39 -9.52 14.65 -1.90
CA ALA A 39 -9.72 16.09 -1.81
C ALA A 39 -8.49 16.85 -2.31
N ASP A 40 -8.68 18.13 -2.64
CA ASP A 40 -7.59 19.04 -3.01
C ASP A 40 -6.55 19.22 -1.91
N SER A 41 -6.94 19.11 -0.64
CA SER A 41 -6.02 19.14 0.50
C SER A 41 -5.03 17.97 0.45
N CYS A 42 -5.51 16.76 0.16
CA CYS A 42 -4.66 15.58 0.00
C CYS A 42 -3.73 15.72 -1.21
N ARG A 43 -4.24 16.23 -2.34
CA ARG A 43 -3.39 16.54 -3.50
C ARG A 43 -2.28 17.53 -3.14
N LYS A 44 -2.60 18.63 -2.45
CA LYS A 44 -1.59 19.62 -2.03
C LYS A 44 -0.56 19.04 -1.06
N ALA A 45 -0.98 18.22 -0.10
CA ALA A 45 -0.08 17.54 0.82
C ALA A 45 0.87 16.58 0.08
N PHE A 46 0.35 15.85 -0.90
CA PHE A 46 1.16 14.99 -1.76
C PHE A 46 2.13 15.79 -2.64
N MET A 47 1.70 16.92 -3.20
CA MET A 47 2.56 17.79 -4.01
C MET A 47 3.70 18.42 -3.19
N ALA A 48 3.50 18.64 -1.89
CA ALA A 48 4.54 19.18 -1.01
C ALA A 48 5.71 18.19 -0.82
N ASP A 49 5.40 16.91 -0.61
CA ASP A 49 6.41 15.85 -0.37
C ASP A 49 5.98 14.50 -0.98
N PRO A 50 5.99 14.32 -2.31
CA PRO A 50 5.46 13.11 -2.95
C PRO A 50 6.29 11.86 -2.63
N GLU A 51 7.60 12.00 -2.48
CA GLU A 51 8.52 10.89 -2.20
C GLU A 51 8.20 10.21 -0.87
N LYS A 52 7.81 10.99 0.15
CA LYS A 52 7.42 10.47 1.47
C LYS A 52 6.26 9.49 1.40
N TYR A 53 5.29 9.75 0.53
CA TYR A 53 4.08 8.93 0.40
C TYR A 53 4.28 7.73 -0.54
N ILE A 54 5.18 7.84 -1.52
CA ILE A 54 5.48 6.76 -2.48
C ILE A 54 6.45 5.74 -1.87
N GLU A 55 7.44 6.19 -1.11
CA GLU A 55 8.44 5.32 -0.48
C GLU A 55 7.92 4.63 0.78
N SER A 56 6.84 5.13 1.38
CA SER A 56 6.18 4.51 2.52
C SER A 56 5.35 3.28 2.14
N LYS A 57 5.96 2.25 1.53
CA LYS A 57 5.40 0.90 1.65
C LYS A 57 5.58 0.52 3.13
N PRO A 58 4.51 0.35 3.92
CA PRO A 58 4.67 -0.03 5.31
C PRO A 58 5.43 -1.35 5.33
N ALA A 59 6.62 -1.36 5.93
CA ALA A 59 7.35 -2.59 6.19
C ALA A 59 6.36 -3.51 6.91
N LYS A 60 5.95 -4.60 6.24
CA LYS A 60 4.93 -5.52 6.77
C LYS A 60 5.38 -5.92 8.18
N ARG A 61 4.67 -5.44 9.21
CA ARG A 61 5.01 -5.77 10.59
C ARG A 61 4.90 -7.29 10.72
N LYS A 62 5.99 -7.94 11.09
CA LYS A 62 6.02 -9.39 11.32
C LYS A 62 5.00 -9.72 12.43
N GLY A 63 3.92 -10.41 12.07
CA GLY A 63 2.92 -10.92 13.02
C GLY A 63 3.49 -12.02 13.92
N LEU A 64 2.65 -12.62 14.77
CA LEU A 64 3.06 -13.70 15.70
C LEU A 64 3.81 -14.84 14.98
N TRP A 65 3.34 -15.26 13.81
CA TRP A 65 4.01 -16.28 12.98
C TRP A 65 5.39 -15.84 12.48
N GLY A 66 5.53 -14.57 12.08
CA GLY A 66 6.83 -14.02 11.65
C GLY A 66 7.84 -13.95 12.81
N ARG A 67 7.37 -13.66 14.03
CA ARG A 67 8.22 -13.69 15.24
C ARG A 67 8.57 -15.11 15.66
N TYR A 68 7.64 -16.06 15.53
CA TYR A 68 7.86 -17.47 15.82
C TYR A 68 8.90 -18.10 14.88
N LEU A 69 8.80 -17.86 13.57
CA LEU A 69 9.78 -18.31 12.59
C LEU A 69 11.18 -17.73 12.86
N ASP A 70 11.28 -16.46 13.26
CA ASP A 70 12.55 -15.82 13.65
C ASP A 70 13.19 -16.54 14.86
N ARG A 71 12.38 -16.88 15.87
CA ARG A 71 12.81 -17.66 17.04
C ARG A 71 13.24 -19.08 16.64
N LEU A 72 12.50 -19.76 15.76
CA LEU A 72 12.88 -21.09 15.28
C LEU A 72 14.20 -21.06 14.51
N ASN A 73 14.36 -20.13 13.57
CA ASN A 73 15.59 -19.97 12.80
C ASN A 73 16.80 -19.68 13.70
N LYS A 74 16.61 -18.89 14.77
CA LYS A 74 17.66 -18.66 15.78
C LYS A 74 18.01 -19.92 16.58
N ALA A 75 17.03 -20.76 16.89
CA ALA A 75 17.23 -21.97 17.69
C ALA A 75 17.82 -23.14 16.87
N THR A 76 17.43 -23.29 15.60
CA THR A 76 17.82 -24.44 14.77
C THR A 76 18.80 -24.08 13.64
N GLY A 77 19.18 -22.81 13.50
CA GLY A 77 20.00 -22.33 12.39
C GLY A 77 19.34 -22.54 11.02
N GLY A 78 18.01 -22.67 10.97
CA GLY A 78 17.26 -22.96 9.75
C GLY A 78 17.33 -24.42 9.28
N LYS A 79 17.94 -25.33 10.08
CA LYS A 79 17.94 -26.76 9.76
C LYS A 79 16.69 -27.42 10.34
N PRO A 80 15.96 -28.25 9.57
CA PRO A 80 14.89 -29.06 10.13
C PRO A 80 15.50 -29.99 11.19
N PRO A 81 14.83 -30.22 12.34
CA PRO A 81 15.30 -31.20 13.30
C PRO A 81 15.42 -32.55 12.60
N CYS A 82 16.61 -33.12 12.60
CA CYS A 82 16.82 -34.47 12.08
C CYS A 82 16.09 -35.44 13.01
N CYS A 83 15.06 -36.10 12.50
CA CYS A 83 14.53 -37.29 13.15
C CYS A 83 15.58 -38.40 13.03
N HIS A 84 15.90 -39.01 14.17
CA HIS A 84 16.76 -40.20 14.27
C HIS A 84 16.01 -41.43 13.80
#